data_AF-A0A960NL16-F1
#
_entry.id   AF-A0A960NL16-F1
#
_cell.length_a   1.000
_cell.length_b   1.000
_cell.length_c   1.000
_cell.angle_alpha   90.00
_cell.angle_beta   90.00
_cell.angle_gamma   90.00
#
_symmetry.space_group_name_H-M   'P 1'
#
loop_
_entity.id
_entity.type
_entity.pdbx_description
1 polymer ?
#
loop_
_entity_poly.entity_id
_entity_poly.type
_entity_poly.pdbx_seq_one_letter_code
_entity_poly.pdbx_strand_id
1 'polypeptide(L)' 'SFPYSMGWHGAPTGGTADADAQHWQLHAHAFPPLLRSATVKKFMVGYEMLAEAQRDLTAEQAAERLRGVSDIHYKERG' A
#
# COMPACT_ATOMS: atom_id res chain seq x y z
N SER A 1 -1.54 15.41 6.00
CA SER A 1 -1.00 14.87 4.75
C SER A 1 -0.26 13.58 5.06
N PHE A 2 -0.43 12.52 4.27
CA PHE A 2 0.13 11.19 4.51
C PHE A 2 0.91 10.74 3.26
N PRO A 3 2.24 10.55 3.33
CA PRO A 3 3.05 10.23 2.16
C PRO A 3 2.90 8.75 1.75
N TYR A 4 2.87 8.48 0.45
CA TYR A 4 2.86 7.13 -0.12
C TYR A 4 3.37 7.13 -1.57
N SER A 5 3.81 5.96 -2.03
CA SER A 5 3.84 5.63 -3.46
C SER A 5 2.61 4.79 -3.80
N MET A 6 1.99 4.98 -4.96
CA MET A 6 0.85 4.18 -5.40
C MET A 6 0.90 3.90 -6.90
N GLY A 7 0.22 2.83 -7.32
CA GLY A 7 0.12 2.44 -8.72
C GLY A 7 -0.98 1.42 -8.98
N TRP A 8 -1.22 1.15 -10.25
CA TRP A 8 -2.24 0.23 -10.74
C TRP A 8 -1.60 -0.98 -11.43
N HIS A 9 -2.12 -2.17 -11.16
CA HIS A 9 -1.80 -3.39 -11.90
C HIS A 9 -3.05 -3.90 -12.60
N GLY A 10 -2.93 -4.14 -13.90
CA GLY A 10 -3.97 -4.71 -14.75
C GLY A 10 -3.36 -5.62 -15.81
N ALA A 11 -4.21 -6.24 -16.63
CA ALA A 11 -3.77 -7.14 -17.69
C ALA A 11 -2.71 -6.50 -18.60
N PRO A 12 -1.66 -7.24 -19.03
CA PRO A 12 -0.65 -6.75 -19.94
C PRO A 12 -1.27 -6.29 -21.27
N THR A 13 -0.82 -5.14 -21.77
CA THR A 13 -1.23 -4.57 -23.05
C THR A 13 -0.17 -4.80 -24.14
N GLY A 14 -0.45 -4.42 -25.38
CA GLY A 14 0.50 -4.51 -26.50
C GLY A 14 0.33 -5.82 -27.27
N GLY A 15 1.44 -6.47 -27.64
CA GLY A 15 1.42 -7.69 -28.46
C GLY A 15 0.74 -8.91 -27.83
N THR A 16 0.32 -8.82 -26.57
CA THR A 16 -0.45 -9.85 -25.86
C THR A 16 -1.88 -9.42 -25.53
N ALA A 17 -2.35 -8.27 -26.06
CA ALA A 17 -3.66 -7.73 -25.71
C ALA A 17 -4.82 -8.65 -26.12
N ASP A 18 -4.65 -9.44 -27.19
CA ASP A 18 -5.65 -10.39 -27.68
C ASP A 18 -5.55 -11.78 -27.01
N ALA A 19 -4.58 -11.98 -26.10
CA ALA A 19 -4.48 -13.23 -25.34
C ALA A 19 -5.53 -13.29 -24.23
N ASP A 20 -5.95 -14.50 -23.86
CA ASP A 20 -6.91 -14.68 -22.76
C ASP A 20 -6.33 -14.20 -21.42
N ALA A 21 -6.92 -13.12 -20.90
CA ALA A 21 -6.51 -12.47 -19.65
C ALA A 21 -7.61 -12.54 -18.57
N GLN A 22 -8.58 -13.46 -18.66
CA GLN A 22 -9.69 -13.58 -17.69
C GLN A 22 -9.26 -13.78 -16.23
N HIS A 23 -8.02 -14.24 -16.00
CA HIS A 23 -7.45 -14.41 -14.67
C HIS A 23 -6.91 -13.11 -14.06
N TRP A 24 -6.79 -12.03 -14.85
CA TRP A 24 -6.35 -10.73 -14.35
C TRP A 24 -7.50 -9.95 -13.71
N GLN A 25 -7.22 -9.35 -12.55
CA GLN A 25 -8.11 -8.42 -11.88
C GLN A 25 -7.39 -7.09 -11.69
N LEU A 26 -8.00 -6.00 -12.16
CA LEU A 26 -7.49 -4.65 -11.93
C LEU A 26 -7.50 -4.35 -10.43
N HIS A 27 -6.38 -3.89 -9.90
CA HIS A 27 -6.25 -3.46 -8.51
C HIS A 27 -5.17 -2.37 -8.35
N ALA A 28 -5.29 -1.59 -7.28
CA ALA A 28 -4.33 -0.56 -6.90
C ALA A 28 -3.55 -0.98 -5.65
N HIS A 29 -2.29 -0.55 -5.58
CA HIS A 29 -1.45 -0.69 -4.39
C HIS A 29 -1.06 0.67 -3.85
N ALA A 30 -1.03 0.81 -2.53
CA ALA A 30 -0.50 1.97 -1.83
C ALA A 30 0.56 1.51 -0.81
N PHE A 31 1.75 2.11 -0.87
CA PHE A 31 2.89 1.77 -0.02
C PHE A 31 3.35 2.99 0.80
N PRO A 32 2.69 3.26 1.95
CA PRO A 32 3.09 4.34 2.84
C PRO A 32 4.27 3.93 3.75
N PRO A 33 5.25 4.82 3.99
CA PRO A 33 6.42 4.48 4.80
C PRO A 33 6.24 4.77 6.30
N LEU A 34 5.23 5.52 6.73
CA LEU A 34 5.04 5.88 8.15
C LEU A 34 4.56 4.67 8.96
N LEU A 35 5.17 4.42 10.12
CA LEU A 35 4.90 3.22 10.93
C LEU A 35 4.36 3.53 12.34
N ARG A 36 5.01 4.42 13.09
CA ARG A 36 4.65 4.69 14.50
C ARG A 36 4.08 6.07 14.74
N SER A 37 4.45 7.06 13.91
CA SER A 37 3.99 8.44 14.02
C SER A 37 4.22 9.18 12.70
N ALA A 38 3.87 10.47 12.66
CA ALA A 38 4.18 11.36 11.53
C ALA A 38 5.68 11.52 11.26
N THR A 39 6.55 11.17 12.22
CA THR A 39 8.00 11.35 12.14
C THR A 39 8.77 10.04 12.10
N VAL A 40 8.12 8.88 12.32
CA VAL A 40 8.79 7.57 12.43
C VAL A 40 8.32 6.62 11.34
N LYS A 41 9.26 6.18 10.49
CA LYS A 41 9.04 5.37 9.29
C LYS A 41 9.51 3.91 9.46
N LYS A 42 8.97 3.00 8.64
CA LYS A 42 9.58 1.70 8.32
C LYS A 42 10.68 1.92 7.29
N PHE A 43 11.83 1.29 7.50
CA PHE A 43 12.93 1.23 6.55
C PHE A 43 13.02 -0.20 6.00
N MET A 44 12.92 -0.36 4.68
CA MET A 44 13.11 -1.63 3.98
C MET A 44 14.59 -1.73 3.55
N VAL A 45 15.45 -2.11 4.48
CA VAL A 45 16.92 -2.10 4.32
C VAL A 45 17.53 -3.36 4.94
N GLY A 46 18.85 -3.55 4.84
CA GLY A 46 19.55 -4.62 5.58
C GLY A 46 19.04 -6.01 5.20
N TYR A 47 18.44 -6.73 6.15
CA TYR A 47 17.88 -8.06 5.91
C TYR A 47 16.82 -8.04 4.81
N GLU A 48 15.94 -7.04 4.82
CA GLU A 48 14.88 -6.89 3.82
C GLU A 48 15.38 -6.66 2.39
N MET A 49 16.64 -6.25 2.21
CA MET A 49 17.24 -6.10 0.88
C MET A 49 17.89 -7.38 0.36
N LEU A 50 18.31 -8.29 1.24
CA LEU A 50 19.13 -9.45 0.90
C LEU A 50 18.48 -10.80 1.21
N ALA A 51 17.33 -10.81 1.87
CA ALA A 51 16.61 -12.02 2.24
C ALA A 51 15.12 -11.92 1.92
N GLU A 52 14.30 -11.41 2.85
CA GLU A 52 12.84 -11.36 2.69
C GLU A 52 12.21 -10.14 3.38
N ALA A 53 10.97 -9.82 3.00
CA ALA A 53 10.23 -8.71 3.58
C ALA A 53 9.80 -9.00 5.03
N GLN A 54 10.00 -8.04 5.92
CA GLN A 54 9.64 -8.15 7.34
C GLN A 54 8.75 -6.97 7.78
N ARG A 55 7.82 -7.23 8.71
CA ARG A 55 6.89 -6.24 9.26
C ARG A 55 6.80 -6.32 10.79
N ASP A 56 6.67 -5.16 11.43
CA ASP A 56 6.52 -5.02 12.89
C ASP A 56 5.05 -5.01 13.35
N LEU A 57 4.10 -4.81 12.42
CA LEU A 57 2.68 -4.65 12.69
C LEU A 57 1.87 -5.68 11.90
N THR A 58 0.85 -6.28 12.52
CA THR A 58 -0.01 -7.21 11.78
C THR A 58 -0.95 -6.48 10.82
N ALA A 59 -1.49 -7.18 9.82
CA ALA A 59 -2.39 -6.55 8.84
C ALA A 59 -3.74 -6.21 9.49
N GLU A 60 -4.17 -7.05 10.43
CA GLU A 60 -5.38 -6.90 11.23
C GLU A 60 -5.29 -5.65 12.11
N GLN A 61 -4.15 -5.48 12.81
CA GLN A 61 -3.89 -4.29 13.63
C GLN A 61 -3.82 -3.01 12.78
N ALA A 62 -3.19 -3.07 11.61
CA ALA A 62 -3.17 -1.92 10.69
C ALA A 62 -4.58 -1.55 10.21
N ALA A 63 -5.37 -2.54 9.80
CA ALA A 63 -6.72 -2.33 9.31
C ALA A 63 -7.68 -1.85 10.41
N GLU A 64 -7.54 -2.36 11.64
CA GLU A 64 -8.29 -1.87 12.80
C GLU A 64 -8.01 -0.39 13.07
N ARG A 65 -6.74 0.02 13.06
CA ARG A 65 -6.36 1.44 13.23
C ARG A 65 -6.93 2.34 12.14
N LEU A 66 -6.92 1.88 10.89
CA LEU A 66 -7.49 2.63 9.75
C LEU A 66 -9.01 2.78 9.86
N ARG A 67 -9.73 1.73 10.29
CA ARG A 67 -11.18 1.84 10.55
C ARG A 67 -11.53 2.71 11.76
N GLY A 68 -10.59 2.87 12.69
CA GLY A 68 -10.76 3.70 13.89
C GLY A 68 -10.66 5.21 13.64
N VAL A 69 -10.24 5.65 12.44
CA VAL A 69 -10.25 7.06 12.04
C VAL A 69 -11.43 7.34 11.11
N SER A 70 -11.78 8.62 10.94
CA SER A 70 -12.81 8.98 9.96
C SER A 70 -12.25 9.04 8.54
N ASP A 71 -13.14 8.74 7.62
CA ASP A 71 -13.07 8.94 6.18
C ASP A 71 -13.14 10.42 5.73
N ILE A 72 -13.60 11.34 6.58
CA ILE A 72 -13.61 12.78 6.28
C ILE A 72 -12.25 13.40 6.63
N HIS A 73 -11.60 13.97 5.62
CA HIS A 73 -10.30 14.62 5.78
C HIS A 73 -10.38 15.75 6.82
N TYR A 74 -9.42 15.81 7.75
CA TYR A 74 -9.48 16.70 8.91
C TYR A 74 -9.62 18.20 8.59
N LYS A 75 -9.24 18.64 7.40
CA LYS A 75 -9.40 20.04 6.94
C LYS A 75 -10.83 20.38 6.50
N GLU A 76 -11.68 19.39 6.26
CA GLU A 76 -13.07 19.55 5.78
C GLU A 76 -14.08 19.50 6.92
N ARG A 77 -13.64 19.25 8.15
CA ARG A 77 -14.49 19.17 9.35
C ARG A 77 -14.70 20.52 10.05
N GLY A 78 -14.22 21.60 9.45
CA GLY A 78 -14.36 22.98 9.95
C GLY A 78 -15.57 23.66 9.35
#